data_AF-A0A2K1Y2B7-F1
#
_entry.id   AF-A0A2K1Y2B7-F1
#
_cell.length_a   1.000
_cell.length_b   1.000
_cell.length_c   1.000
_cell.angle_alpha   90.00
_cell.angle_beta   90.00
_cell.angle_gamma   90.00
#
_symmetry.space_group_name_H-M   'P 1'
#
loop_
_entity.id
_entity.type
_entity.pdbx_description
1 polymer ?
#
loop_
_entity_poly.entity_id
_entity_poly.type
_entity_poly.pdbx_seq_one_letter_code
_entity_poly.pdbx_strand_id
1 'polypeptide(L)'
;MVMALALSPSFFKPHCSPSPTNPISTVTAIRPAVILPGLGNNTGDYQKLEVTLQEYGVPTVVAKVSRFDWLRNAAGLVDPNYWSGTLRPRPVLDWYLKRIDEAVQEAKELAQGQTLSLIGHSAGGWLARVYMEEFGQLDVSLLLTLGTPHLPPPKGVPGVIDQTRGLLDYVEKHCMKAVYTPELRYVCIAGRYVGRQMYGVMEWCQRCQPIWMARSTLAWTEFTTHRLVQMMI
;
A
#
# COMPACT_ATOMS: atom_id res chain seq x y z
N MET A 1 -40.24 75.90 16.64
CA MET A 1 -39.81 74.98 15.57
C MET A 1 -38.30 74.97 15.53
N VAL A 2 -37.72 73.79 15.79
CA VAL A 2 -36.34 73.33 15.52
C VAL A 2 -35.16 74.07 16.19
N MET A 3 -34.65 73.46 17.27
CA MET A 3 -33.28 73.59 17.77
C MET A 3 -32.37 72.67 16.95
N ALA A 4 -31.27 73.18 16.40
CA ALA A 4 -30.20 72.38 15.81
C ALA A 4 -28.88 72.71 16.54
N LEU A 5 -28.47 71.80 17.43
CA LEU A 5 -27.17 71.82 18.11
C LEU A 5 -26.17 71.03 17.25
N ALA A 6 -25.07 71.69 16.91
CA ALA A 6 -23.91 71.08 16.26
C ALA A 6 -23.17 70.15 17.25
N LEU A 7 -22.84 68.94 16.82
CA LEU A 7 -21.98 68.01 17.55
C LEU A 7 -20.76 67.67 16.70
N SER A 8 -19.59 67.89 17.29
CA SER A 8 -18.26 67.58 16.77
C SER A 8 -18.05 66.07 16.59
N PRO A 9 -17.26 65.62 15.60
CA PRO A 9 -16.97 64.20 15.43
C PRO A 9 -15.85 63.73 16.35
N SER A 10 -16.18 62.86 17.30
CA SER A 10 -15.22 62.12 18.13
C SER A 10 -14.65 60.94 17.34
N PHE A 11 -13.33 60.92 17.13
CA PHE A 11 -12.60 59.79 16.55
C PHE A 11 -12.62 58.59 17.51
N PHE A 12 -13.37 57.54 17.18
CA PHE A 12 -13.29 56.24 17.85
C PHE A 12 -12.21 55.37 17.18
N LYS A 13 -11.14 55.05 17.93
CA LYS A 13 -10.19 53.99 17.56
C LYS A 13 -10.81 52.62 17.88
N PRO A 14 -10.87 51.66 16.95
CA PRO A 14 -11.24 50.30 17.27
C PRO A 14 -10.10 49.61 18.01
N HIS A 15 -10.36 49.17 19.24
CA HIS A 15 -9.47 48.31 20.01
C HIS A 15 -9.70 46.86 19.53
N CYS A 16 -8.78 46.30 18.74
CA CYS A 16 -8.78 44.87 18.45
C CYS A 16 -8.24 44.12 19.67
N SER A 17 -9.11 43.40 20.36
CA SER A 17 -8.69 42.35 21.30
C SER A 17 -8.18 41.14 20.50
N PRO A 18 -6.98 40.60 20.79
CA PRO A 18 -6.53 39.39 20.13
C PRO A 18 -7.36 38.20 20.64
N SER A 19 -8.12 37.57 19.74
CA SER A 19 -8.70 36.25 19.97
C SER A 19 -7.57 35.25 20.19
N PRO A 20 -7.70 34.28 21.11
CA PRO A 20 -6.71 33.22 21.25
C PRO A 20 -6.75 32.33 20.00
N THR A 21 -5.84 32.57 19.06
CA THR A 21 -5.50 31.59 18.02
C THR A 21 -4.92 30.37 18.71
N ASN A 22 -5.75 29.35 18.93
CA ASN A 22 -5.24 28.00 19.13
C ASN A 22 -4.44 27.63 17.88
N PRO A 23 -3.14 27.31 17.99
CA PRO A 23 -2.44 26.71 16.87
C PRO A 23 -3.10 25.35 16.63
N ILE A 24 -3.81 25.21 15.51
CA ILE A 24 -4.12 23.89 14.96
C ILE A 24 -2.77 23.33 14.53
N SER A 25 -2.09 22.65 15.45
CA SER A 25 -1.01 21.74 15.13
C SER A 25 -1.65 20.61 14.33
N THR A 26 -1.69 20.72 13.01
CA THR A 26 -1.86 19.56 12.14
C THR A 26 -0.58 18.73 12.26
N VAL A 27 -0.45 17.99 13.37
CA VAL A 27 0.39 16.81 13.38
C VAL A 27 -0.22 15.93 12.31
N THR A 28 0.43 15.79 11.15
CA THR A 28 0.09 14.75 10.18
C THR A 28 0.20 13.45 10.94
N ALA A 29 -0.96 12.93 11.34
CA ALA A 29 -0.96 11.79 12.21
C ALA A 29 -0.41 10.59 11.45
N ILE A 30 0.60 9.96 12.05
CA ILE A 30 1.36 8.92 11.39
C ILE A 30 0.44 7.70 11.26
N ARG A 31 0.16 7.33 10.01
CA ARG A 31 -0.71 6.20 9.67
C ARG A 31 0.00 4.89 9.96
N PRO A 32 -0.60 3.95 10.72
CA PRO A 32 -0.03 2.62 10.84
C PRO A 32 0.10 1.91 9.50
N ALA A 33 1.16 1.12 9.37
CA ALA A 33 1.50 0.37 8.18
C ALA A 33 1.22 -1.12 8.36
N VAL A 34 0.64 -1.77 7.35
CA VAL A 34 0.48 -3.22 7.28
C VAL A 34 1.35 -3.76 6.16
N ILE A 35 2.35 -4.58 6.48
CA ILE A 35 3.23 -5.20 5.50
C ILE A 35 2.63 -6.53 5.05
N LEU A 36 2.46 -6.70 3.73
CA LEU A 36 1.90 -7.88 3.10
C LEU A 36 3.00 -8.67 2.37
N PRO A 37 3.39 -9.85 2.88
CA PRO A 37 4.47 -10.67 2.32
C PRO A 37 4.22 -11.19 0.90
N GLY A 38 5.27 -11.20 0.07
CA GLY A 38 5.29 -11.85 -1.23
C GLY A 38 5.29 -13.39 -1.19
N LEU A 39 4.97 -14.02 -2.32
CA LEU A 39 4.93 -15.47 -2.49
C LEU A 39 6.26 -16.11 -2.07
N GLY A 40 6.20 -17.09 -1.16
CA GLY A 40 7.37 -17.82 -0.66
C GLY A 40 8.12 -17.15 0.49
N ASN A 41 7.77 -15.91 0.86
CA ASN A 41 8.32 -15.25 2.04
C ASN A 41 7.60 -15.66 3.33
N ASN A 42 8.20 -15.36 4.48
CA ASN A 42 7.53 -15.40 5.79
C ASN A 42 7.53 -14.02 6.46
N THR A 43 6.86 -13.91 7.60
CA THR A 43 6.82 -12.67 8.42
C THR A 43 8.22 -12.15 8.75
N GLY A 44 9.13 -13.04 9.16
CA GLY A 44 10.48 -12.68 9.61
C GLY A 44 11.36 -12.05 8.53
N ASP A 45 11.08 -12.30 7.25
CA ASP A 45 11.79 -11.69 6.13
C ASP A 45 11.63 -10.15 6.10
N TYR A 46 10.62 -9.60 6.79
CA TYR A 46 10.31 -8.17 6.82
C TYR A 46 10.76 -7.47 8.11
N GLN A 47 11.43 -8.17 9.03
CA GLN A 47 11.81 -7.62 10.33
C GLN A 47 12.64 -6.33 10.21
N LYS A 48 13.60 -6.28 9.26
CA LYS A 48 14.39 -5.05 9.05
C LYS A 48 13.50 -3.88 8.64
N LEU A 49 12.53 -4.12 7.74
CA LEU A 49 11.60 -3.08 7.28
C LEU A 49 10.67 -2.61 8.41
N GLU A 50 10.14 -3.55 9.18
CA GLU A 50 9.30 -3.28 10.36
C GLU A 50 10.04 -2.42 11.39
N VAL A 51 11.24 -2.84 11.80
CA VAL A 51 12.07 -2.09 12.76
C VAL A 51 12.37 -0.69 12.24
N THR A 52 12.80 -0.55 10.98
CA THR A 52 13.08 0.77 10.44
C THR A 52 11.82 1.65 10.42
N LEU A 53 10.66 1.15 9.97
CA LEU A 53 9.43 1.95 10.01
C LEU A 53 9.08 2.40 11.43
N GLN A 54 9.24 1.52 12.42
CA GLN A 54 9.02 1.85 13.83
C GLN A 54 10.02 2.90 14.34
N GLU A 55 11.30 2.84 13.95
CA GLU A 55 12.31 3.86 14.28
C GLU A 55 11.94 5.25 13.74
N TYR A 56 11.24 5.30 12.60
CA TYR A 56 10.70 6.55 12.04
C TYR A 56 9.30 6.91 12.58
N GLY A 57 8.84 6.22 13.61
CA GLY A 57 7.57 6.52 14.29
C GLY A 57 6.32 5.99 13.60
N VAL A 58 6.45 5.09 12.61
CA VAL A 58 5.33 4.46 11.90
C VAL A 58 4.96 3.14 12.60
N PRO A 59 3.83 3.06 13.33
CA PRO A 59 3.37 1.80 13.90
C PRO A 59 3.19 0.79 12.78
N THR A 60 3.77 -0.40 12.90
CA THR A 60 3.82 -1.35 11.79
C THR A 60 3.42 -2.73 12.25
N VAL A 61 2.58 -3.40 11.46
CA VAL A 61 2.16 -4.79 11.64
C VAL A 61 2.54 -5.56 10.39
N VAL A 62 3.17 -6.72 10.54
CA VAL A 62 3.46 -7.63 9.42
C VAL A 62 2.43 -8.75 9.40
N ALA A 63 1.78 -8.97 8.24
CA ALA A 63 0.85 -10.08 8.10
C ALA A 63 1.56 -11.41 8.40
N LYS A 64 0.98 -12.16 9.34
CA LYS A 64 1.59 -13.38 9.86
C LYS A 64 1.53 -14.43 8.76
N VAL A 65 2.65 -14.78 8.13
CA VAL A 65 2.74 -15.77 7.06
C VAL A 65 3.97 -16.63 7.27
N SER A 66 3.83 -17.95 7.10
CA SER A 66 4.94 -18.90 7.10
C SER A 66 5.23 -19.40 5.68
N ARG A 67 6.44 -19.88 5.44
CA ARG A 67 6.80 -20.49 4.14
C ARG A 67 5.92 -21.70 3.81
N PHE A 68 5.57 -22.48 4.84
CA PHE A 68 4.67 -23.62 4.72
C PHE A 68 3.25 -23.22 4.34
N ASP A 69 2.81 -22.00 4.68
CA ASP A 69 1.48 -21.54 4.29
C ASP A 69 1.32 -21.48 2.77
N TRP A 70 2.40 -21.14 2.04
CA TRP A 70 2.41 -21.12 0.58
C TRP A 70 2.29 -22.49 -0.07
N LEU A 71 2.55 -23.59 0.65
CA LEU A 71 2.29 -24.94 0.13
C LEU A 71 0.80 -25.16 -0.11
N ARG A 72 -0.09 -24.40 0.54
CA ARG A 72 -1.52 -24.43 0.25
C ARG A 72 -1.84 -23.92 -1.16
N ASN A 73 -0.99 -23.09 -1.75
CA ASN A 73 -1.11 -22.72 -3.17
C ASN A 73 -0.75 -23.89 -4.09
N ALA A 74 0.12 -24.81 -3.64
CA ALA A 74 0.39 -26.06 -4.35
C ALA A 74 -0.78 -27.05 -4.22
N ALA A 75 -1.58 -27.00 -3.14
CA ALA A 75 -2.85 -27.72 -3.11
C ALA A 75 -3.83 -27.21 -4.20
N GLY A 76 -3.65 -25.98 -4.69
CA GLY A 76 -4.33 -25.50 -5.89
C GLY A 76 -4.02 -26.32 -7.16
N LEU A 77 -2.94 -27.10 -7.21
CA LEU A 77 -2.61 -27.98 -8.35
C LEU A 77 -3.66 -29.06 -8.60
N VAL A 78 -4.51 -29.39 -7.62
CA VAL A 78 -5.61 -30.35 -7.82
C VAL A 78 -6.86 -29.70 -8.43
N ASP A 79 -6.91 -28.37 -8.54
CA ASP A 79 -8.02 -27.64 -9.16
C ASP A 79 -7.88 -27.64 -10.70
N PRO A 80 -8.88 -28.12 -11.47
CA PRO A 80 -8.87 -28.00 -12.93
C PRO A 80 -8.69 -26.56 -13.45
N ASN A 81 -9.14 -25.55 -12.68
CA ASN A 81 -8.94 -24.14 -12.99
C ASN A 81 -7.47 -23.70 -12.89
N TYR A 82 -6.67 -24.40 -12.10
CA TYR A 82 -5.22 -24.19 -12.02
C TYR A 82 -4.55 -24.48 -13.36
N TRP A 83 -4.93 -25.61 -13.98
CA TRP A 83 -4.36 -26.06 -15.24
C TRP A 83 -4.89 -25.27 -16.43
N SER A 84 -6.14 -24.79 -16.36
CA SER A 84 -6.72 -23.92 -17.39
C SER A 84 -6.34 -22.43 -17.24
N GLY A 85 -5.65 -22.06 -16.17
CA GLY A 85 -5.19 -20.68 -15.95
C GLY A 85 -6.34 -19.69 -15.71
N THR A 86 -7.40 -20.14 -15.04
CA THR A 86 -8.61 -19.37 -14.74
C THR A 86 -8.86 -19.27 -13.24
N LEU A 87 -7.82 -19.45 -12.41
CA LEU A 87 -7.96 -19.41 -10.96
C LEU A 87 -8.60 -18.11 -10.50
N ARG A 88 -9.50 -18.24 -9.52
CA ARG A 88 -10.05 -17.13 -8.77
C ARG A 88 -9.36 -17.02 -7.41
N PRO A 89 -9.25 -15.82 -6.82
CA PRO A 89 -8.63 -15.65 -5.51
C PRO A 89 -9.31 -16.50 -4.43
N ARG A 90 -10.64 -16.56 -4.40
CA ARG A 90 -11.36 -17.48 -3.53
C ARG A 90 -11.68 -18.79 -4.26
N PRO A 91 -11.58 -19.95 -3.58
CA PRO A 91 -11.15 -20.13 -2.19
C PRO A 91 -9.62 -20.28 -2.01
N VAL A 92 -8.85 -20.28 -3.11
CA VAL A 92 -7.41 -20.65 -3.14
C VAL A 92 -6.56 -19.82 -2.17
N LEU A 93 -6.89 -18.53 -2.01
CA LEU A 93 -6.13 -17.54 -1.26
C LEU A 93 -6.85 -17.09 0.02
N ASP A 94 -7.94 -17.74 0.41
CA ASP A 94 -8.70 -17.39 1.63
C ASP A 94 -7.81 -17.38 2.88
N TRP A 95 -6.87 -18.33 2.95
CA TRP A 95 -5.90 -18.40 4.03
C TRP A 95 -5.05 -17.12 4.11
N TYR A 96 -4.65 -16.55 2.97
CA TYR A 96 -3.81 -15.34 2.92
C TYR A 96 -4.67 -14.11 3.20
N LEU A 97 -5.86 -14.02 2.60
CA LEU A 97 -6.81 -12.94 2.87
C LEU A 97 -7.17 -12.85 4.35
N LYS A 98 -7.31 -13.99 5.05
CA LYS A 98 -7.46 -14.03 6.50
C LYS A 98 -6.28 -13.43 7.25
N ARG A 99 -5.03 -13.71 6.82
CA ARG A 99 -3.83 -13.14 7.46
C ARG A 99 -3.68 -11.64 7.20
N ILE A 100 -4.14 -11.15 6.04
CA ILE A 100 -4.25 -9.71 5.80
C ILE A 100 -5.27 -9.12 6.77
N ASP A 101 -6.46 -9.71 6.87
CA ASP A 101 -7.53 -9.20 7.72
C ASP A 101 -7.10 -9.11 9.18
N GLU A 102 -6.51 -10.18 9.74
CA GLU A 102 -5.96 -10.19 11.11
C GLU A 102 -4.95 -9.06 11.33
N ALA A 103 -4.05 -8.82 10.38
CA ALA A 103 -3.05 -7.75 10.48
C ALA A 103 -3.64 -6.35 10.31
N VAL A 104 -4.66 -6.20 9.48
CA VAL A 104 -5.42 -4.96 9.31
C VAL A 104 -6.18 -4.63 10.60
N GLN A 105 -6.84 -5.60 11.24
CA GLN A 105 -7.52 -5.36 12.52
C GLN A 105 -6.53 -4.94 13.61
N GLU A 106 -5.39 -5.62 13.72
CA GLU A 106 -4.30 -5.24 14.66
C GLU A 106 -3.81 -3.80 14.38
N ALA A 107 -3.66 -3.41 13.12
CA ALA A 107 -3.27 -2.05 12.76
C ALA A 107 -4.38 -1.00 13.00
N LYS A 108 -5.66 -1.37 12.89
CA LYS A 108 -6.79 -0.47 13.22
C LYS A 108 -6.82 -0.11 14.70
N GLU A 109 -6.49 -1.07 15.57
CA GLU A 109 -6.34 -0.82 17.01
C GLU A 109 -5.25 0.22 17.28
N LEU A 110 -4.13 0.15 16.54
CA LEU A 110 -3.04 1.13 16.60
C LEU A 110 -3.42 2.48 16.00
N ALA A 111 -4.31 2.50 15.00
CA ALA A 111 -4.67 3.72 14.27
C ALA A 111 -5.64 4.63 15.02
N GLN A 112 -6.34 4.13 16.04
CA GLN A 112 -7.28 4.91 16.86
C GLN A 112 -8.30 5.73 16.03
N GLY A 113 -8.82 5.12 14.95
CA GLY A 113 -9.78 5.76 14.04
C GLY A 113 -9.15 6.49 12.86
N GLN A 114 -7.83 6.41 12.67
CA GLN A 114 -7.12 6.93 11.50
C GLN A 114 -7.04 5.91 10.37
N THR A 115 -6.76 6.41 9.16
CA THR A 115 -6.53 5.54 8.00
C THR A 115 -5.19 4.81 8.10
N LEU A 116 -5.10 3.69 7.39
CA LEU A 116 -3.96 2.79 7.32
C LEU A 116 -3.18 2.96 6.01
N SER A 117 -1.95 2.45 6.02
CA SER A 117 -1.14 2.24 4.84
C SER A 117 -0.89 0.74 4.64
N LEU A 118 -1.10 0.23 3.43
CA LEU A 118 -0.72 -1.12 3.05
C LEU A 118 0.61 -1.10 2.29
N ILE A 119 1.55 -1.96 2.65
CA ILE A 119 2.84 -2.15 1.98
C ILE A 119 2.90 -3.57 1.42
N GLY A 120 2.61 -3.74 0.14
CA GLY A 120 2.62 -5.05 -0.53
C GLY A 120 3.94 -5.34 -1.25
N HIS A 121 4.64 -6.41 -0.89
CA HIS A 121 5.83 -6.87 -1.61
C HIS A 121 5.49 -7.96 -2.61
N SER A 122 5.95 -7.82 -3.87
CA SER A 122 5.74 -8.80 -4.93
C SER A 122 4.25 -9.19 -5.00
N ALA A 123 3.90 -10.46 -4.74
CA ALA A 123 2.51 -10.92 -4.74
C ALA A 123 1.60 -10.20 -3.73
N GLY A 124 2.14 -9.76 -2.59
CA GLY A 124 1.40 -9.04 -1.56
C GLY A 124 0.73 -7.77 -2.08
N GLY A 125 1.29 -7.11 -3.09
CA GLY A 125 0.71 -5.87 -3.65
C GLY A 125 -0.57 -6.10 -4.47
N TRP A 126 -0.64 -7.13 -5.29
CA TRP A 126 -1.89 -7.45 -6.00
C TRP A 126 -2.88 -8.17 -5.08
N LEU A 127 -2.41 -8.90 -4.08
CA LEU A 127 -3.26 -9.45 -3.00
C LEU A 127 -3.92 -8.35 -2.16
N ALA A 128 -3.22 -7.23 -1.92
CA ALA A 128 -3.80 -6.05 -1.28
C ALA A 128 -5.02 -5.54 -2.06
N ARG A 129 -4.94 -5.51 -3.39
CA ARG A 129 -6.05 -5.08 -4.26
C ARG A 129 -7.23 -6.03 -4.18
N VAL A 130 -6.97 -7.34 -4.13
CA VAL A 130 -8.03 -8.35 -3.90
C VAL A 130 -8.68 -8.11 -2.54
N TYR A 131 -7.90 -7.93 -1.47
CA TYR A 131 -8.42 -7.69 -0.13
C TYR A 131 -9.31 -6.44 -0.08
N MET A 132 -8.85 -5.32 -0.62
CA MET A 132 -9.65 -4.07 -0.64
C MET A 132 -10.93 -4.20 -1.46
N GLU A 133 -10.92 -4.98 -2.54
CA GLU A 133 -12.13 -5.25 -3.34
C GLU A 133 -13.14 -6.12 -2.56
N GLU A 134 -12.64 -7.14 -1.85
CA GLU A 134 -13.46 -8.15 -1.18
C GLU A 134 -13.97 -7.72 0.21
N PHE A 135 -13.16 -6.95 0.94
CA PHE A 135 -13.41 -6.58 2.34
C PHE A 135 -13.58 -5.06 2.53
N GLY A 136 -13.41 -4.26 1.48
CA GLY A 136 -13.54 -2.81 1.50
C GLY A 136 -12.22 -2.07 1.69
N GLN A 137 -12.21 -0.80 1.30
CA GLN A 137 -11.03 0.07 1.26
C GLN A 137 -11.10 1.31 2.18
N LEU A 138 -12.22 1.54 2.86
CA LEU A 138 -12.53 2.84 3.49
C LEU A 138 -11.48 3.28 4.52
N ASP A 139 -10.81 2.31 5.16
CA ASP A 139 -9.82 2.56 6.19
C ASP A 139 -8.39 2.60 5.64
N VAL A 140 -8.18 2.53 4.32
CA VAL A 140 -6.85 2.52 3.68
C VAL A 140 -6.68 3.79 2.84
N SER A 141 -5.69 4.62 3.17
CA SER A 141 -5.39 5.85 2.39
C SER A 141 -4.10 5.78 1.58
N LEU A 142 -3.31 4.71 1.74
CA LEU A 142 -2.10 4.45 0.96
C LEU A 142 -1.96 2.95 0.67
N LEU A 143 -1.78 2.61 -0.60
CA LEU A 143 -1.24 1.32 -1.03
C LEU A 143 0.13 1.54 -1.69
N LEU A 144 1.18 1.16 -0.98
CA LEU A 144 2.55 1.13 -1.44
C LEU A 144 2.92 -0.27 -1.91
N THR A 145 3.42 -0.44 -3.13
CA THR A 145 3.82 -1.75 -3.67
C THR A 145 5.30 -1.80 -4.01
N LEU A 146 5.97 -2.89 -3.63
CA LEU A 146 7.40 -3.11 -3.82
C LEU A 146 7.60 -4.22 -4.85
N GLY A 147 8.00 -3.86 -6.08
CA GLY A 147 8.26 -4.83 -7.14
C GLY A 147 7.06 -5.71 -7.55
N THR A 148 5.84 -5.23 -7.32
CA THR A 148 4.61 -5.99 -7.62
C THR A 148 4.29 -6.01 -9.11
N PRO A 149 3.99 -7.18 -9.71
CA PRO A 149 3.40 -7.24 -11.05
C PRO A 149 1.92 -6.80 -10.98
N HIS A 150 1.57 -5.74 -11.70
CA HIS A 150 0.21 -5.17 -11.69
C HIS A 150 -0.67 -5.63 -12.85
N LEU A 151 -0.06 -6.25 -13.86
CA LEU A 151 -0.68 -6.69 -15.09
C LEU A 151 -0.35 -8.16 -15.33
N PRO A 152 -1.26 -8.94 -15.93
CA PRO A 152 -0.99 -10.31 -16.28
C PRO A 152 0.09 -10.44 -17.38
N PRO A 153 0.71 -11.63 -17.51
CA PRO A 153 1.53 -11.95 -18.67
C PRO A 153 0.80 -11.72 -20.00
N PRO A 154 1.53 -11.31 -21.05
CA PRO A 154 0.97 -11.29 -22.39
C PRO A 154 0.59 -12.71 -22.82
N LYS A 155 -0.63 -12.86 -23.35
CA LYS A 155 -1.17 -14.14 -23.81
C LYS A 155 -0.60 -14.52 -25.17
N GLY A 156 -0.36 -15.82 -25.38
CA GLY A 156 0.05 -16.37 -26.67
C GLY A 156 1.52 -16.11 -27.03
N VAL A 157 2.34 -15.59 -26.12
CA VAL A 157 3.79 -15.41 -26.34
C VAL A 157 4.51 -16.74 -26.05
N PRO A 158 5.22 -17.34 -27.02
CA PRO A 158 5.96 -18.58 -26.79
C PRO A 158 6.96 -18.45 -25.63
N GLY A 159 6.97 -19.42 -24.72
CA GLY A 159 7.87 -19.45 -23.56
C GLY A 159 7.42 -18.63 -22.34
N VAL A 160 6.32 -17.87 -22.43
CA VAL A 160 5.75 -17.14 -21.29
C VAL A 160 4.68 -18.01 -20.63
N ILE A 161 4.91 -18.38 -19.37
CA ILE A 161 3.95 -19.14 -18.56
C ILE A 161 3.41 -18.22 -17.45
N ASP A 162 2.09 -18.15 -17.32
CA ASP A 162 1.48 -17.45 -16.20
C ASP A 162 1.68 -18.20 -14.89
N GLN A 163 2.63 -17.72 -14.08
CA GLN A 163 2.89 -18.25 -12.74
C GLN A 163 1.76 -17.96 -11.76
N THR A 164 0.93 -16.96 -12.04
CA THR A 164 -0.25 -16.62 -11.23
C THR A 164 -1.49 -17.39 -11.67
N ARG A 165 -1.40 -18.16 -12.75
CA ARG A 165 -2.43 -19.09 -13.24
C ARG A 165 -3.82 -18.44 -13.39
N GLY A 166 -3.86 -17.21 -13.89
CA GLY A 166 -5.09 -16.44 -14.11
C GLY A 166 -5.45 -15.46 -12.99
N LEU A 167 -4.75 -15.49 -11.85
CA LEU A 167 -5.05 -14.60 -10.73
C LEU A 167 -4.81 -13.13 -11.09
N LEU A 168 -3.71 -12.79 -11.78
CA LEU A 168 -3.51 -11.40 -12.22
C LEU A 168 -4.51 -10.95 -13.28
N ASP A 169 -4.95 -11.86 -14.14
CA ASP A 169 -6.05 -11.64 -15.09
C ASP A 169 -7.35 -11.33 -14.33
N TYR A 170 -7.62 -12.03 -13.23
CA TYR A 170 -8.77 -11.76 -12.36
C TYR A 170 -8.65 -10.37 -11.72
N VAL A 171 -7.49 -10.05 -11.13
CA VAL A 171 -7.25 -8.76 -10.47
C VAL A 171 -7.38 -7.59 -11.43
N GLU A 172 -6.87 -7.73 -12.66
CA GLU A 172 -7.00 -6.67 -13.68
C GLU A 172 -8.46 -6.39 -14.04
N LYS A 173 -9.29 -7.43 -14.10
CA LYS A 173 -10.70 -7.33 -14.53
C LYS A 173 -11.67 -6.93 -13.42
N HIS A 174 -11.41 -7.35 -12.18
CA HIS A 174 -12.40 -7.26 -11.09
C HIS A 174 -11.99 -6.32 -9.97
N CYS A 175 -10.70 -6.06 -9.76
CA CYS A 175 -10.28 -5.15 -8.69
C CYS A 175 -10.11 -3.73 -9.22
N MET A 176 -10.38 -2.75 -8.36
CA MET A 176 -10.07 -1.35 -8.65
C MET A 176 -8.67 -1.18 -9.27
N LYS A 177 -8.61 -0.28 -10.25
CA LYS A 177 -7.36 0.02 -10.96
C LYS A 177 -6.35 0.59 -9.98
N ALA A 178 -5.08 0.28 -10.21
CA ALA A 178 -3.94 0.86 -9.50
C ALA A 178 -3.75 2.33 -9.90
N VAL A 179 -4.69 3.19 -9.52
CA VAL A 179 -4.71 4.62 -9.84
C VAL A 179 -4.75 5.44 -8.55
N TYR A 180 -4.11 6.60 -8.59
CA TYR A 180 -4.18 7.57 -7.51
C TYR A 180 -5.56 8.21 -7.48
N THR A 181 -6.18 8.26 -6.30
CA THR A 181 -7.43 8.98 -6.02
C THR A 181 -7.22 9.87 -4.80
N PRO A 182 -8.07 10.90 -4.59
CA PRO A 182 -8.02 11.71 -3.36
C PRO A 182 -8.13 10.87 -2.08
N GLU A 183 -8.88 9.77 -2.13
CA GLU A 183 -9.15 8.88 -1.00
C GLU A 183 -8.05 7.82 -0.81
N LEU A 184 -7.48 7.32 -1.91
CA LEU A 184 -6.46 6.27 -1.91
C LEU A 184 -5.25 6.68 -2.76
N ARG A 185 -4.12 6.89 -2.09
CA ARG A 185 -2.82 7.08 -2.74
C ARG A 185 -2.26 5.72 -3.16
N TYR A 186 -1.99 5.57 -4.45
CA TYR A 186 -1.36 4.36 -4.98
C TYR A 186 0.07 4.65 -5.40
N VAL A 187 1.05 3.97 -4.78
CA VAL A 187 2.48 4.20 -5.04
C VAL A 187 3.16 2.88 -5.36
N CYS A 188 3.84 2.80 -6.50
CA CYS A 188 4.64 1.64 -6.86
C CYS A 188 6.12 2.01 -6.87
N ILE A 189 6.91 1.30 -6.09
CA ILE A 189 8.36 1.34 -6.11
C ILE A 189 8.85 0.14 -6.91
N ALA A 190 9.43 0.41 -8.07
CA ALA A 190 10.13 -0.58 -8.89
C ALA A 190 11.57 -0.10 -9.14
N GLY A 191 12.51 -1.05 -9.10
CA GLY A 191 13.89 -0.81 -9.51
C GLY A 191 14.07 -1.07 -11.01
N ARG A 192 15.03 -0.38 -11.62
CA ARG A 192 15.50 -0.71 -12.97
C ARG A 192 16.77 -1.56 -12.85
N TYR A 193 16.73 -2.79 -13.37
CA TYR A 193 17.93 -3.62 -13.47
C TYR A 193 18.78 -3.11 -14.64
N VAL A 194 19.92 -2.49 -14.34
CA VAL A 194 20.88 -2.00 -15.35
C VAL A 194 22.23 -2.63 -15.04
N GLY A 195 22.49 -3.83 -15.59
CA GLY A 195 23.80 -4.49 -15.59
C GLY A 195 24.51 -4.60 -14.24
N ARG A 196 24.43 -5.74 -13.55
CA ARG A 196 25.11 -6.06 -12.27
C ARG A 196 24.90 -5.08 -11.10
N GLN A 197 24.20 -3.96 -11.28
CA GLN A 197 23.99 -2.95 -10.25
C GLN A 197 22.56 -2.38 -10.35
N MET A 198 21.87 -2.31 -9.21
CA MET A 198 20.48 -1.84 -9.14
C MET A 198 20.50 -0.32 -8.89
N TYR A 199 19.99 0.47 -9.84
CA TYR A 199 19.91 1.93 -9.74
C TYR A 199 18.46 2.40 -9.60
N GLY A 200 18.18 3.19 -8.56
CA GLY A 200 17.06 4.14 -8.47
C GLY A 200 15.66 3.58 -8.17
N VAL A 201 14.93 4.29 -7.29
CA VAL A 201 13.47 4.21 -7.14
C VAL A 201 12.85 5.01 -8.28
N MET A 202 12.11 4.37 -9.19
CA MET A 202 11.21 5.11 -10.07
C MET A 202 9.91 5.38 -9.31
N GLU A 203 9.66 6.64 -8.99
CA GLU A 203 8.35 7.13 -8.59
C GLU A 203 7.54 7.36 -9.87
N TRP A 204 6.29 6.88 -9.88
CA TRP A 204 5.35 6.83 -11.01
C TRP A 204 5.61 5.77 -12.10
N CYS A 205 4.70 4.79 -12.19
CA CYS A 205 4.32 4.21 -13.48
C CYS A 205 3.00 3.42 -13.37
N GLN A 206 1.94 3.89 -14.05
CA GLN A 206 0.76 3.10 -14.44
C GLN A 206 1.11 1.91 -15.38
N ARG A 207 2.39 1.68 -15.65
CA ARG A 207 2.92 0.76 -16.66
C ARG A 207 4.18 0.00 -16.22
N CYS A 208 4.49 -0.05 -14.92
CA CYS A 208 5.57 -0.91 -14.43
C CYS A 208 5.17 -2.39 -14.60
N GLN A 209 5.42 -2.94 -15.79
CA GLN A 209 5.57 -4.38 -15.98
C GLN A 209 6.98 -4.75 -15.52
N PRO A 210 7.17 -5.56 -14.47
CA PRO A 210 8.46 -6.14 -14.23
C PRO A 210 8.78 -7.05 -15.41
N ILE A 211 9.91 -6.79 -16.06
CA ILE A 211 10.57 -7.77 -16.95
C ILE A 211 10.58 -9.09 -16.18
N TRP A 212 10.04 -10.15 -16.79
CA TRP A 212 9.95 -11.49 -16.22
C TRP A 212 11.31 -11.94 -15.69
N MET A 213 11.55 -11.71 -14.39
CA MET A 213 12.86 -11.93 -13.78
C MET A 213 13.01 -13.40 -13.42
N ALA A 214 13.76 -14.11 -14.24
CA ALA A 214 14.54 -15.24 -13.78
C ALA A 214 15.56 -14.74 -12.73
N ARG A 215 15.43 -15.27 -11.51
CA ARG A 215 16.41 -15.24 -10.40
C ARG A 215 17.09 -13.90 -10.07
N SER A 216 16.68 -13.27 -8.96
CA SER A 216 17.63 -12.65 -8.03
C SER A 216 16.99 -12.37 -6.67
N THR A 217 17.28 -13.24 -5.70
CA THR A 217 17.22 -12.90 -4.27
C THR A 217 18.45 -12.06 -3.92
N LEU A 218 18.25 -11.02 -3.08
CA LEU A 218 19.25 -10.25 -2.30
C LEU A 218 19.93 -9.05 -2.99
N ALA A 219 19.44 -7.84 -2.65
CA ALA A 219 20.20 -6.63 -2.31
C ALA A 219 19.24 -5.42 -2.16
N TRP A 220 18.52 -5.33 -1.03
CA TRP A 220 17.63 -4.22 -0.69
C TRP A 220 17.97 -3.74 0.73
N THR A 221 18.95 -2.85 0.93
CA THR A 221 19.42 -2.63 2.31
C THR A 221 19.58 -1.23 2.88
N GLU A 222 19.47 -0.10 2.20
CA GLU A 222 19.47 1.20 2.96
C GLU A 222 18.87 2.40 2.22
N PHE A 223 19.22 2.63 0.95
CA PHE A 223 18.81 3.84 0.22
C PHE A 223 17.29 3.95 -0.03
N THR A 224 16.61 2.81 -0.11
CA THR A 224 15.16 2.73 -0.38
C THR A 224 14.31 3.02 0.85
N THR A 225 14.80 2.74 2.06
CA THR A 225 13.96 2.80 3.26
C THR A 225 13.66 4.23 3.68
N HIS A 226 14.62 5.16 3.56
CA HIS A 226 14.39 6.56 3.90
C HIS A 226 13.37 7.24 2.95
N ARG A 227 13.41 6.94 1.64
CA ARG A 227 12.39 7.42 0.71
C ARG A 227 11.03 6.76 0.94
N LEU A 228 11.03 5.47 1.30
CA LEU A 228 9.81 4.76 1.66
C LEU A 228 9.11 5.44 2.84
N VAL A 229 9.86 5.76 3.90
CA VAL A 229 9.34 6.50 5.06
C VAL A 229 8.75 7.86 4.66
N GLN A 230 9.42 8.61 3.78
CA GLN A 230 8.90 9.89 3.30
C GLN A 230 7.56 9.79 2.56
N MET A 231 7.21 8.62 2.02
CA MET A 231 5.90 8.40 1.39
C MET A 231 4.81 8.05 2.41
N MET A 232 5.20 7.54 3.58
CA MET A 232 4.30 7.11 4.66
C MET A 232 3.83 8.28 5.51
N ILE A 233 4.75 9.22 5.80
CA ILE A 233 4.50 10.48 6.52
C ILE A 233 3.79 11.47 5.61
#